data_AF-A0A3D0HCD6-F1
#
_entry.id   AF-A0A3D0HCD6-F1
#
_cell.length_a   1.000
_cell.length_b   1.000
_cell.length_c   1.000
_cell.angle_alpha   90.00
_cell.angle_beta   90.00
_cell.angle_gamma   90.00
#
_symmetry.space_group_name_H-M   'P 1'
#
loop_
_entity.id
_entity.type
_entity.pdbx_description
1 polymer ?
#
loop_
_entity_poly.entity_id
_entity_poly.type
_entity_poly.pdbx_seq_one_letter_code
_entity_poly.pdbx_strand_id
1 'polypeptide(L)'
;MKIFQFEYKDEASLRDELNVVREACRDKSGACALLHVFAETPDRKRIERVGEIIAEELPKAQYVGCSTNGSIARGVHTRSDISIECTVFESDTTKFETLQYPISEETASEVSDMLVREVQSRPWVKGVELLIVIRGMSLSSFCRDLQHLRSDIAVFGGGAFNQDINNTTACVFSKDRGYSEYGVTFVLYGGSDFHLSTHFVTGWKALGRVLKVTRVHRNILYELDGLPAYETYRRYLNIKNDDHFFVNTVEFPFLYREHGIEILRDPVMSNPDGSIVMTSDIQERDKLRLAYGDPRTILSSVREVARTMANFRPETIAIFSCAGRRAFWGDKAVDKELQPFELVAPTFGFFTSGEFHRTGIHVIQHNVTMVIVAMREGLPKISDTPSRIFEDTEKSGEVSLVQRLSTFIDAATEDLNEANRLLHQAAITDALTGLKNRGETQRIIGELAERRDGTLSLLMLDLDNFKKVNDQFGHVIGDKVLVGLADHLRNMLSTKNSACSAGRWGGEEFMVVMPDTDLDSALAFAEKIRAEFARIKFERAGCQTMSVGVAQIRSGEDADALCIRVDDALYAAKRSGKNQVKAG
;
A
#
# COMPACT_ATOMS: atom_id res chain seq x y z
N MET A 1 32.50 5.90 -12.38
CA MET A 1 31.62 6.61 -13.32
C MET A 1 31.84 8.11 -13.27
N LYS A 2 31.90 8.76 -14.43
CA LYS A 2 31.89 10.23 -14.57
C LYS A 2 30.57 10.68 -15.21
N ILE A 3 29.96 11.70 -14.64
CA ILE A 3 28.64 12.20 -15.04
C ILE A 3 28.79 13.59 -15.67
N PHE A 4 28.18 13.79 -16.82
CA PHE A 4 28.09 15.07 -17.50
C PHE A 4 26.62 15.39 -17.78
N GLN A 5 26.20 16.62 -17.51
CA GLN A 5 24.81 17.04 -17.63
C GLN A 5 24.72 18.35 -18.38
N PHE A 6 23.91 18.36 -19.43
CA PHE A 6 23.83 19.40 -20.44
C PHE A 6 22.39 19.84 -20.67
N GLU A 7 22.22 21.11 -20.99
CA GLU A 7 20.94 21.68 -21.42
C GLU A 7 21.08 22.13 -22.87
N TYR A 8 20.34 21.49 -23.77
CA TYR A 8 20.45 21.77 -25.20
C TYR A 8 19.92 23.16 -25.55
N LYS A 9 20.84 24.07 -25.88
CA LYS A 9 20.53 25.44 -26.34
C LYS A 9 20.54 25.53 -27.86
N ASP A 10 21.65 25.10 -28.46
CA ASP A 10 21.90 25.11 -29.89
C ASP A 10 22.97 24.06 -30.26
N GLU A 11 23.16 23.83 -31.56
CA GLU A 11 24.07 22.81 -32.06
C GLU A 11 25.54 23.08 -31.71
N ALA A 12 25.97 24.35 -31.69
CA ALA A 12 27.36 24.71 -31.41
C ALA A 12 27.70 24.45 -29.94
N SER A 13 26.84 24.90 -29.04
CA SER A 13 26.96 24.64 -27.60
C SER A 13 26.98 23.14 -27.30
N LEU A 14 26.13 22.35 -27.97
CA LEU A 14 26.10 20.90 -27.77
C LEU A 14 27.42 20.25 -28.21
N ARG A 15 27.98 20.63 -29.36
CA ARG A 15 29.27 20.09 -29.82
C ARG A 15 30.41 20.42 -28.86
N ASP A 16 30.44 21.64 -28.34
CA ASP A 16 31.42 22.07 -27.35
C ASP A 16 31.32 21.24 -26.05
N GLU A 17 30.10 20.97 -25.58
CA GLU A 17 29.86 20.11 -24.42
C GLU A 17 30.27 18.65 -24.67
N LEU A 18 29.94 18.09 -25.84
CA LEU A 18 30.31 16.72 -26.23
C LEU A 18 31.82 16.55 -26.44
N ASN A 19 32.55 17.61 -26.79
CA ASN A 19 34.01 17.58 -26.86
C ASN A 19 34.64 17.19 -25.51
N VAL A 20 34.08 17.67 -24.40
CA VAL A 20 34.56 17.33 -23.05
C VAL A 20 34.37 15.83 -22.76
N VAL A 21 33.23 15.27 -23.16
CA VAL A 21 32.96 13.82 -23.03
C VAL A 21 33.91 13.01 -23.91
N ARG A 22 34.18 13.48 -25.13
CA ARG A 22 35.11 12.82 -26.05
C ARG A 22 36.51 12.74 -25.45
N GLU A 23 36.98 13.80 -24.81
CA GLU A 23 38.25 13.80 -24.10
C GLU A 23 38.25 12.80 -22.93
N ALA A 24 37.15 12.72 -22.17
CA ALA A 24 37.02 11.75 -21.08
C ALA A 24 37.02 10.28 -21.56
N CYS A 25 36.65 10.03 -22.82
CA CYS A 25 36.60 8.70 -23.44
C CYS A 25 37.86 8.35 -24.24
N ARG A 26 38.86 9.25 -24.36
CA ARG A 26 39.98 9.15 -25.32
C ARG A 26 40.77 7.85 -25.23
N ASP A 27 40.96 7.33 -24.01
CA ASP A 27 41.77 6.13 -23.76
C ASP A 27 40.96 4.83 -23.71
N LYS A 28 39.66 4.87 -24.02
CA LYS A 28 38.75 3.72 -23.99
C LYS A 28 38.60 3.07 -25.38
N SER A 29 38.77 1.75 -25.44
CA SER A 29 38.74 1.01 -26.71
C SER A 29 37.32 0.72 -27.22
N GLY A 30 36.34 0.55 -26.33
CA GLY A 30 34.93 0.22 -26.63
C GLY A 30 33.93 1.32 -26.31
N ALA A 31 32.63 0.98 -26.37
CA ALA A 31 31.55 1.86 -25.92
C ALA A 31 31.64 2.03 -24.40
N CYS A 32 32.02 3.22 -23.95
CA CYS A 32 32.15 3.55 -22.53
C CYS A 32 31.21 4.68 -22.09
N ALA A 33 30.48 5.29 -23.03
CA ALA A 33 29.57 6.39 -22.75
C ALA A 33 28.14 6.01 -23.15
N LEU A 34 27.21 6.21 -22.21
CA LEU A 34 25.77 6.12 -22.42
C LEU A 34 25.16 7.50 -22.20
N LEU A 35 24.33 7.95 -23.14
CA LEU A 35 23.62 9.21 -23.03
C LEU A 35 22.12 8.98 -22.86
N HIS A 36 21.53 9.62 -21.85
CA HIS A 36 20.09 9.76 -21.72
C HIS A 36 19.66 11.12 -22.25
N VAL A 37 18.73 11.14 -23.19
CA VAL A 37 18.19 12.36 -23.80
C VAL A 37 16.72 12.48 -23.42
N PHE A 38 16.39 13.50 -22.64
CA PHE A 38 15.03 13.78 -22.19
C PHE A 38 14.50 15.02 -22.92
N ALA A 39 13.38 14.86 -23.63
CA ALA A 39 12.75 15.96 -24.36
C ALA A 39 11.39 16.30 -23.75
N GLU A 40 11.10 17.56 -23.44
CA GLU A 40 9.76 17.96 -22.96
C GLU A 40 8.75 17.95 -24.11
N THR A 41 9.19 18.31 -25.32
CA THR A 41 8.39 18.21 -26.53
C THR A 41 8.81 17.02 -27.41
N PRO A 42 7.86 16.18 -27.88
CA PRO A 42 8.17 15.08 -28.80
C PRO A 42 8.38 15.57 -30.24
N ASP A 43 9.19 16.62 -30.44
CA ASP A 43 9.55 17.11 -31.78
C ASP A 43 10.58 16.16 -32.41
N ARG A 44 10.08 15.31 -33.31
CA ARG A 44 10.89 14.33 -34.04
C ARG A 44 12.12 14.94 -34.71
N LYS A 45 11.98 16.08 -35.42
CA LYS A 45 13.09 16.66 -36.18
C LYS A 45 14.18 17.15 -35.24
N ARG A 46 13.78 17.78 -34.13
CA ARG A 46 14.72 18.29 -33.13
C ARG A 46 15.44 17.14 -32.42
N ILE A 47 14.71 16.10 -32.04
CA ILE A 47 15.27 14.90 -31.38
C ILE A 47 16.23 14.15 -32.31
N GLU A 48 15.84 13.90 -33.56
CA GLU A 48 16.70 13.26 -34.56
C GLU A 48 17.97 14.08 -34.77
N ARG A 49 17.86 15.42 -34.85
CA ARG A 49 19.03 16.30 -35.00
C ARG A 49 20.00 16.23 -33.83
N VAL A 50 19.50 16.20 -32.58
CA VAL A 50 20.35 16.02 -31.39
C VAL A 50 21.04 14.66 -31.43
N GLY A 51 20.32 13.60 -31.82
CA GLY A 51 20.88 12.25 -31.99
C GLY A 51 21.98 12.18 -33.05
N GLU A 52 21.81 12.86 -34.18
CA GLU A 52 22.83 13.00 -35.23
C GLU A 52 24.12 13.64 -34.69
N ILE A 53 24.00 14.76 -33.96
CA ILE A 53 25.15 15.46 -33.37
C ILE A 53 25.88 14.56 -32.37
N ILE A 54 25.16 13.84 -31.51
CA ILE A 54 25.75 12.88 -30.57
C ILE A 54 26.49 11.76 -31.34
N ALA A 55 25.89 11.22 -32.39
CA ALA A 55 26.49 10.16 -33.18
C ALA A 55 27.73 10.62 -33.97
N GLU A 56 27.76 11.88 -34.42
CA GLU A 56 28.92 12.50 -35.08
C GLU A 56 30.08 12.74 -34.11
N GLU A 57 29.83 13.35 -32.94
CA GLU A 57 30.88 13.73 -31.98
C GLU A 57 31.36 12.53 -31.14
N LEU A 58 30.46 11.59 -30.84
CA LEU A 58 30.73 10.38 -30.05
C LEU A 58 30.28 9.10 -30.78
N PRO A 59 30.95 8.68 -31.88
CA PRO A 59 30.51 7.54 -32.70
C PRO A 59 30.42 6.20 -31.96
N LYS A 60 31.17 6.03 -30.87
CA LYS A 60 31.17 4.81 -30.05
C LYS A 60 30.18 4.85 -28.88
N ALA A 61 29.62 6.01 -28.54
CA ALA A 61 28.66 6.12 -27.45
C ALA A 61 27.31 5.53 -27.86
N GLN A 62 26.53 5.07 -26.88
CA GLN A 62 25.11 4.78 -27.08
C GLN A 62 24.28 5.95 -26.57
N TYR A 63 23.09 6.14 -27.16
CA TYR A 63 22.10 7.03 -26.58
C TYR A 63 20.72 6.40 -26.61
N VAL A 64 19.95 6.71 -25.57
CA VAL A 64 18.53 6.40 -25.43
C VAL A 64 17.81 7.65 -24.95
N GLY A 65 16.51 7.70 -25.17
CA GLY A 65 15.74 8.84 -24.71
C GLY A 65 14.25 8.66 -24.86
N CYS A 66 13.53 9.61 -24.28
CA CYS A 66 12.08 9.67 -24.37
C CYS A 66 11.58 11.11 -24.22
N SER A 67 10.32 11.33 -24.59
CA SER A 67 9.63 12.55 -24.20
C SER A 67 9.20 12.50 -22.73
N THR A 68 9.02 13.66 -22.09
CA THR A 68 8.88 13.77 -20.63
C THR A 68 7.90 14.89 -20.24
N ASN A 69 7.38 14.86 -19.01
CA ASN A 69 6.67 15.99 -18.40
C ASN A 69 7.65 16.89 -17.64
N GLY A 70 8.83 17.15 -18.19
CA GLY A 70 9.93 17.85 -17.52
C GLY A 70 11.08 16.91 -17.16
N SER A 71 12.29 17.45 -17.16
CA SER A 71 13.52 16.69 -16.86
C SER A 71 14.07 17.04 -15.47
N ILE A 72 14.91 16.15 -14.95
CA ILE A 72 15.59 16.28 -13.66
C ILE A 72 17.10 16.28 -13.92
N ALA A 73 17.79 17.30 -13.42
CA ALA A 73 19.25 17.34 -13.41
C ALA A 73 19.72 18.14 -12.20
N ARG A 74 20.81 17.72 -11.56
CA ARG A 74 21.41 18.43 -10.41
C ARG A 74 20.42 18.67 -9.26
N GLY A 75 19.55 17.71 -8.98
CA GLY A 75 18.59 17.73 -7.88
C GLY A 75 17.44 18.70 -8.07
N VAL A 76 17.20 19.19 -9.29
CA VAL A 76 16.14 20.15 -9.60
C VAL A 76 15.42 19.80 -10.90
N HIS A 77 14.18 20.25 -11.01
CA HIS A 77 13.44 20.30 -12.25
C HIS A 77 14.06 21.32 -13.21
N THR A 78 14.46 20.87 -14.39
CA THR A 78 15.08 21.72 -15.43
C THR A 78 14.02 22.53 -16.18
N ARG A 79 14.41 23.63 -16.81
CA ARG A 79 13.54 24.41 -17.72
C ARG A 79 13.93 24.30 -19.20
N SER A 80 14.86 23.41 -19.51
CA SER A 80 15.33 23.18 -20.87
C SER A 80 14.40 22.20 -21.57
N ASP A 81 14.05 22.50 -22.83
CA ASP A 81 13.22 21.61 -23.64
C ASP A 81 13.90 20.26 -23.90
N ILE A 82 15.24 20.24 -24.04
CA ILE A 82 16.00 19.00 -24.12
C ILE A 82 17.12 19.04 -23.08
N SER A 83 17.17 18.01 -22.25
CA SER A 83 18.23 17.76 -21.27
C SER A 83 18.97 16.49 -21.65
N ILE A 84 20.30 16.52 -21.56
CA ILE A 84 21.16 15.41 -21.95
C ILE A 84 22.04 15.07 -20.75
N GLU A 85 21.95 13.83 -20.29
CA GLU A 85 22.87 13.26 -19.32
C GLU A 85 23.80 12.29 -20.04
N CYS A 86 25.08 12.30 -19.70
CA CYS A 86 26.06 11.34 -20.17
C CYS A 86 26.80 10.71 -18.99
N THR A 87 26.64 9.39 -18.88
CA THR A 87 27.43 8.56 -17.97
C THR A 87 28.59 7.94 -18.75
N VAL A 88 29.81 8.25 -18.33
CA VAL A 88 31.04 7.57 -18.78
C VAL A 88 31.45 6.53 -17.74
N PHE A 89 31.41 5.27 -18.15
CA PHE A 89 31.84 4.11 -17.37
C PHE A 89 33.36 3.94 -17.43
N GLU A 90 33.97 3.83 -16.25
CA GLU A 90 35.41 3.81 -16.07
C GLU A 90 35.96 2.38 -15.92
N SER A 91 35.16 1.43 -15.44
CA SER A 91 35.60 0.03 -15.35
C SER A 91 35.42 -0.67 -16.69
N ASP A 92 36.46 -1.38 -17.12
CA ASP A 92 36.42 -2.19 -18.35
C ASP A 92 35.53 -3.43 -18.20
N THR A 93 35.10 -3.77 -16.97
CA THR A 93 34.18 -4.88 -16.72
C THR A 93 32.71 -4.46 -16.77
N THR A 94 32.43 -3.16 -16.64
CA THR A 94 31.08 -2.61 -16.78
C THR A 94 30.62 -2.73 -18.23
N LYS A 95 29.40 -3.22 -18.39
CA LYS A 95 28.77 -3.43 -19.70
C LYS A 95 27.40 -2.79 -19.69
N PHE A 96 27.04 -2.24 -20.83
CA PHE A 96 25.68 -1.84 -21.11
C PHE A 96 25.31 -2.16 -22.56
N GLU A 97 24.04 -2.45 -22.80
CA GLU A 97 23.48 -2.65 -24.13
C GLU A 97 22.09 -2.03 -24.23
N THR A 98 21.75 -1.52 -25.41
CA THR A 98 20.45 -0.89 -25.69
C THR A 98 19.62 -1.78 -26.58
N LEU A 99 18.34 -1.96 -26.25
CA LEU A 99 17.37 -2.65 -27.09
C LEU A 99 16.18 -1.73 -27.32
N GLN A 100 15.55 -1.78 -28.49
CA GLN A 100 14.30 -1.05 -28.71
C GLN A 100 13.37 -1.88 -29.58
N TYR A 101 12.11 -1.97 -29.15
CA TYR A 101 11.06 -2.74 -29.81
C TYR A 101 9.80 -1.90 -30.00
N PRO A 102 9.06 -2.10 -31.11
CA PRO A 102 7.71 -1.58 -31.20
C PRO A 102 6.83 -2.27 -30.15
N ILE A 103 5.95 -1.52 -29.49
CA ILE A 103 5.05 -2.07 -28.47
C ILE A 103 3.62 -1.55 -28.64
N SER A 104 2.67 -2.47 -28.51
CA SER A 104 1.24 -2.24 -28.41
C SER A 104 0.65 -3.19 -27.37
N GLU A 105 -0.65 -3.05 -27.07
CA GLU A 105 -1.35 -3.95 -26.17
C GLU A 105 -1.30 -5.42 -26.65
N GLU A 106 -1.24 -5.62 -27.97
CA GLU A 106 -1.17 -6.96 -28.60
C GLU A 106 0.24 -7.54 -28.57
N THR A 107 1.28 -6.71 -28.73
CA THR A 107 2.68 -7.19 -28.81
C THR A 107 3.41 -7.16 -27.47
N ALA A 108 2.82 -6.59 -26.42
CA ALA A 108 3.47 -6.42 -25.12
C ALA A 108 4.04 -7.74 -24.55
N SER A 109 3.30 -8.85 -24.66
CA SER A 109 3.75 -10.16 -24.16
C SER A 109 4.87 -10.77 -25.03
N GLU A 110 4.88 -10.50 -26.34
CA GLU A 110 5.99 -10.93 -27.20
C GLU A 110 7.26 -10.15 -26.87
N VAL A 111 7.14 -8.85 -26.59
CA VAL A 111 8.28 -7.99 -26.21
C VAL A 111 8.87 -8.39 -24.86
N SER A 112 8.04 -8.73 -23.87
CA SER A 112 8.53 -9.24 -22.57
C SER A 112 9.27 -10.57 -22.74
N ASP A 113 8.74 -11.50 -23.54
CA ASP A 113 9.40 -12.77 -23.87
C ASP A 113 10.76 -12.57 -24.57
N MET A 114 10.83 -11.64 -25.52
CA MET A 114 12.07 -11.28 -26.19
C MET A 114 13.09 -10.74 -25.19
N LEU A 115 12.69 -9.81 -24.31
CA LEU A 115 13.57 -9.27 -23.28
C LEU A 115 14.09 -10.36 -22.34
N VAL A 116 13.23 -11.30 -21.92
CA VAL A 116 13.63 -12.43 -21.08
C VAL A 116 14.72 -13.27 -21.76
N ARG A 117 14.60 -13.56 -23.06
CA ARG A 117 15.62 -14.29 -23.84
C ARG A 117 16.92 -13.49 -23.98
N GLU A 118 16.83 -12.19 -24.25
CA GLU A 118 17.99 -11.31 -24.34
C GLU A 118 18.76 -11.27 -23.01
N VAL A 119 18.05 -11.19 -21.89
CA VAL A 119 18.67 -11.19 -20.56
C VAL A 119 19.25 -12.56 -20.19
N GLN A 120 18.55 -13.66 -20.51
CA GLN A 120 19.04 -15.02 -20.25
C GLN A 120 20.35 -15.33 -20.99
N SER A 121 20.52 -14.81 -22.21
CA SER A 121 21.76 -14.96 -22.98
C SER A 121 22.90 -14.06 -22.48
N ARG A 122 22.63 -13.15 -21.52
CA ARG A 122 23.60 -12.19 -20.98
C ARG A 122 23.75 -12.33 -19.47
N PRO A 123 24.56 -13.29 -18.99
CA PRO A 123 24.69 -13.55 -17.55
C PRO A 123 25.24 -12.37 -16.75
N TRP A 124 25.89 -11.41 -17.42
CA TRP A 124 26.46 -10.20 -16.83
C TRP A 124 25.42 -9.16 -16.40
N VAL A 125 24.18 -9.21 -16.89
CA VAL A 125 23.13 -8.20 -16.64
C VAL A 125 22.70 -8.22 -15.17
N LYS A 126 22.79 -7.08 -14.50
CA LYS A 126 22.33 -6.89 -13.12
C LYS A 126 21.11 -5.96 -13.04
N GLY A 127 20.88 -5.12 -14.04
CA GLY A 127 19.77 -4.17 -14.08
C GLY A 127 19.19 -4.01 -15.48
N VAL A 128 17.88 -3.74 -15.54
CA VAL A 128 17.14 -3.42 -16.76
C VAL A 128 16.37 -2.13 -16.52
N GLU A 129 16.77 -1.09 -17.23
CA GLU A 129 15.99 0.14 -17.35
C GLU A 129 14.99 0.02 -18.50
N LEU A 130 13.78 0.54 -18.33
CA LEU A 130 12.82 0.70 -19.42
C LEU A 130 12.30 2.13 -19.56
N LEU A 131 12.29 2.62 -20.79
CA LEU A 131 11.60 3.83 -21.23
C LEU A 131 10.50 3.40 -22.19
N ILE A 132 9.23 3.66 -21.86
CA ILE A 132 8.09 3.06 -22.58
C ILE A 132 7.00 4.07 -22.92
N VAL A 133 6.42 3.96 -24.11
CA VAL A 133 5.21 4.71 -24.48
C VAL A 133 3.96 3.92 -24.05
N ILE A 134 3.19 4.43 -23.07
CA ILE A 134 2.04 3.71 -22.46
C ILE A 134 0.72 3.93 -23.23
N ARG A 135 0.38 5.18 -23.58
CA ARG A 135 -0.84 5.59 -24.33
C ARG A 135 -2.16 4.95 -23.85
N GLY A 136 -2.35 4.85 -22.54
CA GLY A 136 -3.58 4.30 -21.95
C GLY A 136 -3.72 2.77 -22.06
N MET A 137 -2.70 2.07 -22.56
CA MET A 137 -2.62 0.61 -22.51
C MET A 137 -2.39 0.15 -21.07
N SER A 138 -3.03 -0.95 -20.67
CA SER A 138 -2.68 -1.62 -19.41
C SER A 138 -1.41 -2.44 -19.60
N LEU A 139 -0.35 -2.13 -18.84
CA LEU A 139 0.91 -2.89 -18.87
C LEU A 139 0.97 -3.96 -17.77
N SER A 140 -0.18 -4.37 -17.25
CA SER A 140 -0.29 -5.36 -16.16
C SER A 140 0.25 -6.73 -16.58
N SER A 141 -0.07 -7.18 -17.80
CA SER A 141 0.45 -8.43 -18.37
C SER A 141 1.95 -8.32 -18.62
N PHE A 142 2.40 -7.24 -19.27
CA PHE A 142 3.80 -6.95 -19.51
C PHE A 142 4.63 -7.02 -18.22
N CYS A 143 4.20 -6.33 -17.17
CA CYS A 143 4.89 -6.36 -15.86
C CYS A 143 4.89 -7.75 -15.22
N ARG A 144 3.83 -8.54 -15.41
CA ARG A 144 3.74 -9.92 -14.91
C ARG A 144 4.72 -10.84 -15.62
N ASP A 145 4.85 -10.71 -16.94
CA ASP A 145 5.77 -11.52 -17.73
C ASP A 145 7.24 -11.22 -17.38
N LEU A 146 7.55 -9.97 -17.04
CA LEU A 146 8.89 -9.57 -16.57
C LEU A 146 9.30 -10.22 -15.24
N GLN A 147 8.38 -10.85 -14.50
CA GLN A 147 8.72 -11.62 -13.29
C GLN A 147 9.58 -12.86 -13.63
N HIS A 148 9.56 -13.31 -14.89
CA HIS A 148 10.39 -14.42 -15.38
C HIS A 148 11.87 -14.05 -15.59
N LEU A 149 12.23 -12.77 -15.48
CA LEU A 149 13.63 -12.36 -15.38
C LEU A 149 14.26 -12.93 -14.11
N ARG A 150 15.56 -13.23 -14.18
CA ARG A 150 16.34 -13.72 -13.02
C ARG A 150 16.10 -12.83 -11.80
N SER A 151 15.88 -13.43 -10.63
CA SER A 151 15.42 -12.71 -9.43
C SER A 151 16.42 -11.69 -8.87
N ASP A 152 17.69 -11.81 -9.24
CA ASP A 152 18.77 -10.90 -8.87
C ASP A 152 18.84 -9.64 -9.77
N ILE A 153 18.05 -9.60 -10.85
CA ILE A 153 18.00 -8.45 -11.76
C ILE A 153 17.00 -7.42 -11.27
N ALA A 154 17.47 -6.20 -11.08
CA ALA A 154 16.59 -5.06 -10.87
C ALA A 154 15.91 -4.65 -12.18
N VAL A 155 14.63 -4.26 -12.09
CA VAL A 155 13.87 -3.68 -13.19
C VAL A 155 13.34 -2.34 -12.72
N PHE A 156 13.58 -1.29 -13.50
CA PHE A 156 13.20 0.07 -13.15
C PHE A 156 12.97 0.92 -14.39
N GLY A 157 12.28 2.05 -14.25
CA GLY A 157 12.17 3.01 -15.34
C GLY A 157 10.90 3.83 -15.31
N GLY A 158 10.56 4.43 -16.44
CA GLY A 158 9.49 5.40 -16.55
C GLY A 158 8.76 5.37 -17.88
N GLY A 159 7.46 5.69 -17.83
CA GLY A 159 6.65 5.96 -18.99
C GLY A 159 7.01 7.31 -19.61
N ALA A 160 7.34 7.31 -20.89
CA ALA A 160 7.45 8.52 -21.69
C ALA A 160 6.17 9.35 -21.56
N PHE A 161 6.31 10.67 -21.58
CA PHE A 161 5.17 11.56 -21.39
C PHE A 161 5.27 12.85 -22.20
N ASN A 162 4.33 13.76 -21.96
CA ASN A 162 4.24 15.06 -22.61
C ASN A 162 4.31 16.16 -21.57
N GLN A 163 4.83 17.34 -21.95
CA GLN A 163 4.81 18.54 -21.12
C GLN A 163 3.38 18.96 -20.73
N ASP A 164 2.42 18.84 -21.65
CA ASP A 164 1.00 19.00 -21.33
C ASP A 164 0.44 17.68 -20.80
N ILE A 165 0.03 17.68 -19.54
CA ILE A 165 -0.46 16.49 -18.83
C ILE A 165 -1.74 15.90 -19.47
N ASN A 166 -2.48 16.70 -20.26
CA ASN A 166 -3.68 16.27 -20.96
C ASN A 166 -3.38 15.72 -22.37
N ASN A 167 -2.12 15.81 -22.82
CA ASN A 167 -1.70 15.34 -24.13
C ASN A 167 -1.04 13.96 -24.01
N THR A 168 -1.53 13.00 -24.79
CA THR A 168 -1.06 11.62 -24.77
C THR A 168 0.06 11.34 -25.77
N THR A 169 0.50 12.33 -26.55
CA THR A 169 1.63 12.16 -27.46
C THR A 169 2.91 11.98 -26.67
N ALA A 170 3.59 10.87 -26.92
CA ALA A 170 4.86 10.55 -26.30
C ALA A 170 5.73 9.76 -27.28
N CYS A 171 7.04 9.76 -27.03
CA CYS A 171 7.98 9.02 -27.85
C CYS A 171 9.10 8.42 -27.01
N VAL A 172 9.70 7.37 -27.58
CA VAL A 172 11.00 6.83 -27.16
C VAL A 172 11.92 6.78 -28.37
N PHE A 173 13.22 6.78 -28.12
CA PHE A 173 14.21 6.70 -29.17
C PHE A 173 15.52 6.13 -28.66
N SER A 174 16.33 5.63 -29.60
CA SER A 174 17.68 5.15 -29.35
C SER A 174 18.54 5.37 -30.58
N LYS A 175 19.85 5.21 -30.41
CA LYS A 175 20.83 5.26 -31.50
C LYS A 175 20.53 4.28 -32.62
N ASP A 176 20.18 3.04 -32.28
CA ASP A 176 20.09 1.95 -33.26
C ASP A 176 18.74 1.88 -33.99
N ARG A 177 17.67 2.40 -33.37
CA ARG A 177 16.30 2.28 -33.91
C ARG A 177 15.61 3.62 -34.16
N GLY A 178 16.17 4.72 -33.68
CA GLY A 178 15.62 6.06 -33.89
C GLY A 178 14.28 6.29 -33.18
N TYR A 179 13.55 7.31 -33.64
CA TYR A 179 12.31 7.79 -33.06
C TYR A 179 11.12 6.83 -33.22
N SER A 180 10.38 6.58 -32.14
CA SER A 180 9.14 5.80 -32.14
C SER A 180 8.09 6.37 -31.20
N GLU A 181 6.84 6.46 -31.68
CA GLU A 181 5.65 6.82 -30.89
C GLU A 181 4.94 5.62 -30.27
N TYR A 182 5.42 4.41 -30.56
CA TYR A 182 4.86 3.14 -30.12
C TYR A 182 6.01 2.20 -29.84
N GLY A 183 6.81 2.53 -28.83
CA GLY A 183 8.04 1.81 -28.55
C GLY A 183 8.32 1.67 -27.07
N VAL A 184 9.17 0.69 -26.78
CA VAL A 184 9.90 0.57 -25.52
C VAL A 184 11.38 0.47 -25.85
N THR A 185 12.18 1.23 -25.11
CA THR A 185 13.64 1.16 -25.12
C THR A 185 14.09 0.57 -23.79
N PHE A 186 15.00 -0.41 -23.84
CA PHE A 186 15.63 -1.01 -22.68
C PHE A 186 17.10 -0.66 -22.65
N VAL A 187 17.62 -0.39 -21.45
CA VAL A 187 19.06 -0.40 -21.19
C VAL A 187 19.38 -1.54 -20.24
N LEU A 188 20.21 -2.46 -20.70
CA LEU A 188 20.74 -3.55 -19.90
C LEU A 188 22.04 -3.07 -19.26
N TYR A 189 22.16 -3.13 -17.94
CA TYR A 189 23.37 -2.76 -17.21
C TYR A 189 23.97 -3.97 -16.49
N GLY A 190 25.29 -4.04 -16.39
CA GLY A 190 25.93 -5.05 -15.55
C GLY A 190 27.43 -5.14 -15.74
N GLY A 191 27.99 -6.33 -15.51
CA GLY A 191 29.43 -6.52 -15.35
C GLY A 191 29.85 -6.78 -13.91
N SER A 192 31.08 -7.25 -13.70
CA SER A 192 31.53 -7.64 -12.34
C SER A 192 31.61 -6.45 -11.39
N ASP A 193 32.10 -5.30 -11.85
CA ASP A 193 32.26 -4.11 -11.02
C ASP A 193 31.02 -3.22 -10.99
N PHE A 194 30.00 -3.49 -11.80
CA PHE A 194 28.78 -2.69 -11.79
C PHE A 194 27.89 -3.07 -10.61
N HIS A 195 27.45 -2.08 -9.84
CA HIS A 195 26.52 -2.25 -8.73
C HIS A 195 25.40 -1.24 -8.84
N LEU A 196 24.18 -1.66 -8.48
CA LEU A 196 23.02 -0.79 -8.42
C LEU A 196 22.16 -1.09 -7.17
N SER A 197 21.38 -0.12 -6.73
CA SER A 197 20.33 -0.27 -5.71
C SER A 197 19.10 0.52 -6.13
N THR A 198 17.93 -0.13 -6.13
CA THR A 198 16.67 0.49 -6.51
C THR A 198 15.76 0.66 -5.31
N HIS A 199 15.07 1.80 -5.26
CA HIS A 199 14.08 2.12 -4.23
C HIS A 199 12.91 2.85 -4.88
N PHE A 200 11.79 2.94 -4.17
CA PHE A 200 10.69 3.81 -4.55
C PHE A 200 10.12 4.53 -3.33
N VAL A 201 9.50 5.68 -3.57
CA VAL A 201 8.84 6.51 -2.56
C VAL A 201 7.44 6.87 -3.04
N THR A 202 6.43 6.58 -2.20
CA THR A 202 5.06 7.07 -2.38
C THR A 202 4.84 8.28 -1.47
N GLY A 203 4.58 8.08 -0.19
CA GLY A 203 4.28 9.14 0.79
C GLY A 203 2.81 9.60 0.78
N TRP A 204 1.94 8.90 0.05
CA TRP A 204 0.49 9.12 0.07
C TRP A 204 -0.13 8.35 1.23
N LYS A 205 -1.14 8.96 1.85
CA LYS A 205 -1.89 8.35 2.95
C LYS A 205 -3.30 7.99 2.50
N ALA A 206 -3.80 6.88 3.03
CA ALA A 206 -5.17 6.45 2.80
C ALA A 206 -6.17 7.45 3.40
N LEU A 207 -7.22 7.75 2.64
CA LEU A 207 -8.31 8.67 2.96
C LEU A 207 -9.64 7.92 2.96
N GLY A 208 -10.45 8.18 3.98
CA GLY A 208 -11.82 7.65 4.06
C GLY A 208 -11.88 6.13 4.28
N ARG A 209 -13.05 5.56 3.99
CA ARG A 209 -13.35 4.13 4.21
C ARG A 209 -12.75 3.23 3.13
N VAL A 210 -12.70 1.94 3.42
CA VAL A 210 -12.44 0.89 2.42
C VAL A 210 -13.66 0.74 1.51
N LEU A 211 -13.42 0.72 0.21
CA LEU A 211 -14.38 0.52 -0.87
C LEU A 211 -14.14 -0.85 -1.49
N LYS A 212 -15.20 -1.64 -1.68
CA LYS A 212 -15.12 -2.94 -2.32
C LYS A 212 -15.30 -2.78 -3.83
N VAL A 213 -14.40 -3.35 -4.61
CA VAL A 213 -14.60 -3.48 -6.06
C VAL A 213 -15.73 -4.47 -6.32
N THR A 214 -16.85 -4.01 -6.89
CA THR A 214 -18.00 -4.88 -7.17
C THR A 214 -18.14 -5.22 -8.65
N ARG A 215 -17.58 -4.39 -9.54
CA ARG A 215 -17.50 -4.69 -10.98
C ARG A 215 -16.30 -3.99 -11.60
N VAL A 216 -15.41 -4.75 -12.23
CA VAL A 216 -14.23 -4.24 -12.95
C VAL A 216 -13.95 -5.15 -14.15
N HIS A 217 -13.43 -4.57 -15.23
CA HIS A 217 -12.90 -5.34 -16.35
C HIS A 217 -11.59 -4.70 -16.81
N ARG A 218 -10.48 -5.44 -16.67
CA ARG A 218 -9.13 -4.94 -16.94
C ARG A 218 -8.86 -3.67 -16.13
N ASN A 219 -8.54 -2.56 -16.78
CA ASN A 219 -8.32 -1.27 -16.18
C ASN A 219 -9.60 -0.40 -16.10
N ILE A 220 -10.77 -0.90 -16.47
CA ILE A 220 -12.03 -0.14 -16.37
C ILE A 220 -12.77 -0.55 -15.10
N LEU A 221 -12.80 0.37 -14.13
CA LEU A 221 -13.49 0.22 -12.86
C LEU A 221 -14.93 0.72 -13.00
N TYR A 222 -15.88 -0.22 -13.07
CA TYR A 222 -17.29 0.11 -13.25
C TYR A 222 -17.94 0.48 -11.92
N GLU A 223 -17.74 -0.33 -10.88
CA GLU A 223 -18.48 -0.17 -9.64
C GLU A 223 -17.64 -0.39 -8.37
N LEU A 224 -17.93 0.47 -7.40
CA LEU A 224 -17.46 0.39 -6.02
C LEU A 224 -18.66 0.36 -5.09
N ASP A 225 -18.71 -0.64 -4.20
CA ASP A 225 -19.83 -0.87 -3.27
C ASP A 225 -21.21 -0.93 -3.98
N GLY A 226 -21.26 -1.41 -5.23
CA GLY A 226 -22.49 -1.50 -6.04
C GLY A 226 -22.97 -0.17 -6.63
N LEU A 227 -22.15 0.89 -6.57
CA LEU A 227 -22.41 2.18 -7.20
C LEU A 227 -21.39 2.45 -8.32
N PRO A 228 -21.74 3.25 -9.35
CA PRO A 228 -20.77 3.66 -10.37
C PRO A 228 -19.50 4.25 -9.73
N ALA A 229 -18.32 3.83 -10.19
CA ALA A 229 -17.06 4.18 -9.55
C ALA A 229 -16.83 5.70 -9.41
N TYR A 230 -17.26 6.47 -10.43
CA TYR A 230 -17.24 7.93 -10.43
C TYR A 230 -17.92 8.57 -9.21
N GLU A 231 -18.96 7.94 -8.66
CA GLU A 231 -19.70 8.47 -7.51
C GLU A 231 -18.79 8.67 -6.29
N THR A 232 -17.69 7.92 -6.19
CA THR A 232 -16.68 8.11 -5.15
C THR A 232 -16.07 9.52 -5.23
N TYR A 233 -15.58 9.92 -6.41
CA TYR A 233 -14.98 11.24 -6.61
C TYR A 233 -16.01 12.37 -6.50
N ARG A 234 -17.20 12.18 -7.08
CA ARG A 234 -18.28 13.16 -6.99
C ARG A 234 -18.71 13.41 -5.55
N ARG A 235 -18.90 12.34 -4.76
CA ARG A 235 -19.40 12.42 -3.38
C ARG A 235 -18.38 12.98 -2.41
N TYR A 236 -17.13 12.53 -2.50
CA TYR A 236 -16.11 12.85 -1.50
C TYR A 236 -15.31 14.11 -1.83
N LEU A 237 -15.15 14.44 -3.11
CA LEU A 237 -14.29 15.53 -3.57
C LEU A 237 -15.02 16.56 -4.42
N ASN A 238 -16.31 16.34 -4.74
CA ASN A 238 -17.11 17.23 -5.59
C ASN A 238 -16.48 17.47 -6.97
N ILE A 239 -15.77 16.47 -7.49
CA ILE A 239 -15.15 16.50 -8.81
C ILE A 239 -16.20 16.13 -9.87
N LYS A 240 -16.22 16.88 -10.96
CA LYS A 240 -17.13 16.67 -12.09
C LYS A 240 -16.55 15.67 -13.08
N ASN A 241 -17.43 14.92 -13.73
CA ASN A 241 -17.08 14.12 -14.90
C ASN A 241 -17.03 15.03 -16.15
N ASP A 242 -15.90 15.69 -16.35
CA ASP A 242 -15.61 16.56 -17.50
C ASP A 242 -14.17 16.39 -17.97
N ASP A 243 -13.75 17.17 -18.97
CA ASP A 243 -12.41 17.09 -19.57
C ASP A 243 -11.27 17.41 -18.57
N HIS A 244 -11.57 17.95 -17.38
CA HIS A 244 -10.61 18.22 -16.33
C HIS A 244 -10.56 17.11 -15.27
N PHE A 245 -11.29 16.01 -15.46
CA PHE A 245 -11.38 14.92 -14.48
C PHE A 245 -9.99 14.41 -14.09
N PHE A 246 -9.10 14.16 -15.05
CA PHE A 246 -7.73 13.69 -14.77
C PHE A 246 -6.95 14.61 -13.84
N VAL A 247 -6.86 15.90 -14.21
CA VAL A 247 -6.10 16.91 -13.44
C VAL A 247 -6.68 17.10 -12.04
N ASN A 248 -7.99 16.99 -11.89
CA ASN A 248 -8.65 17.13 -10.59
C ASN A 248 -8.52 15.87 -9.70
N THR A 249 -8.17 14.73 -10.27
CA THR A 249 -8.13 13.44 -9.56
C THR A 249 -6.73 12.88 -9.32
N VAL A 250 -5.71 13.35 -10.06
CA VAL A 250 -4.31 12.88 -9.93
C VAL A 250 -3.72 13.10 -8.53
N GLU A 251 -4.22 14.08 -7.78
CA GLU A 251 -3.83 14.30 -6.38
C GLU A 251 -4.50 13.31 -5.40
N PHE A 252 -5.55 12.62 -5.88
CA PHE A 252 -6.40 11.70 -5.13
C PHE A 252 -6.50 10.30 -5.78
N PRO A 253 -5.37 9.58 -5.95
CA PRO A 253 -5.37 8.23 -6.48
C PRO A 253 -6.14 7.25 -5.58
N PHE A 254 -6.48 6.09 -6.13
CA PHE A 254 -6.85 4.94 -5.31
C PHE A 254 -5.61 4.25 -4.75
N LEU A 255 -5.64 3.93 -3.47
CA LEU A 255 -4.65 3.11 -2.77
C LEU A 255 -5.22 1.72 -2.50
N TYR A 256 -4.44 0.70 -2.84
CA TYR A 256 -4.71 -0.68 -2.48
C TYR A 256 -3.40 -1.40 -2.18
N ARG A 257 -3.48 -2.64 -1.69
CA ARG A 257 -2.31 -3.46 -1.35
C ARG A 257 -2.28 -4.72 -2.19
N GLU A 258 -1.18 -4.96 -2.87
CA GLU A 258 -0.93 -6.17 -3.66
C GLU A 258 0.47 -6.70 -3.32
N HIS A 259 0.61 -8.01 -3.06
CA HIS A 259 1.88 -8.64 -2.68
C HIS A 259 2.61 -7.98 -1.49
N GLY A 260 1.86 -7.38 -0.55
CA GLY A 260 2.41 -6.65 0.59
C GLY A 260 2.87 -5.21 0.28
N ILE A 261 2.74 -4.78 -0.97
CA ILE A 261 3.16 -3.47 -1.48
C ILE A 261 1.93 -2.57 -1.56
N GLU A 262 2.05 -1.36 -1.06
CA GLU A 262 1.05 -0.32 -1.25
C GLU A 262 1.17 0.28 -2.65
N ILE A 263 0.09 0.21 -3.41
CA ILE A 263 0.02 0.64 -4.81
C ILE A 263 -0.99 1.77 -4.91
N LEU A 264 -0.54 2.89 -5.47
CA LEU A 264 -1.38 4.00 -5.90
C LEU A 264 -1.75 3.79 -7.36
N ARG A 265 -2.99 4.11 -7.71
CA ARG A 265 -3.54 3.96 -9.06
C ARG A 265 -4.33 5.19 -9.42
N ASP A 266 -3.83 5.90 -10.43
CA ASP A 266 -4.49 7.11 -10.92
C ASP A 266 -5.66 6.74 -11.83
N PRO A 267 -6.82 7.40 -11.65
CA PRO A 267 -7.86 7.42 -12.66
C PRO A 267 -7.42 8.33 -13.82
N VAL A 268 -7.71 7.92 -15.06
CA VAL A 268 -7.34 8.65 -16.29
C VAL A 268 -8.53 9.47 -16.79
N MET A 269 -9.70 8.85 -16.87
CA MET A 269 -10.93 9.49 -17.30
C MET A 269 -12.14 8.79 -16.69
N SER A 270 -13.28 9.46 -16.73
CA SER A 270 -14.57 8.87 -16.38
C SER A 270 -15.43 8.81 -17.65
N ASN A 271 -15.99 7.63 -17.92
CA ASN A 271 -16.88 7.41 -19.05
C ASN A 271 -18.27 8.01 -18.77
N PRO A 272 -19.12 8.20 -19.81
CA PRO A 272 -20.50 8.69 -19.61
C PRO A 272 -21.37 7.82 -18.71
N ASP A 273 -21.07 6.52 -18.60
CA ASP A 273 -21.77 5.57 -17.73
C ASP A 273 -21.30 5.62 -16.26
N GLY A 274 -20.32 6.47 -15.93
CA GLY A 274 -19.75 6.61 -14.59
C GLY A 274 -18.69 5.56 -14.24
N SER A 275 -18.29 4.70 -15.18
CA SER A 275 -17.09 3.87 -15.03
C SER A 275 -15.83 4.73 -15.16
N ILE A 276 -14.78 4.35 -14.43
CA ILE A 276 -13.49 5.05 -14.44
C ILE A 276 -12.47 4.20 -15.17
N VAL A 277 -11.78 4.79 -16.15
CA VAL A 277 -10.61 4.18 -16.78
C VAL A 277 -9.41 4.45 -15.87
N MET A 278 -8.80 3.39 -15.36
CA MET A 278 -7.59 3.42 -14.55
C MET A 278 -6.35 3.28 -15.43
N THR A 279 -5.21 3.71 -14.90
CA THR A 279 -3.90 3.60 -15.56
C THR A 279 -3.38 2.17 -15.73
N SER A 280 -3.88 1.22 -14.93
CA SER A 280 -3.53 -0.20 -14.97
C SER A 280 -4.69 -1.03 -14.39
N ASP A 281 -4.62 -2.35 -14.54
CA ASP A 281 -5.67 -3.26 -14.07
C ASP A 281 -5.91 -3.16 -12.56
N ILE A 282 -7.18 -3.31 -12.18
CA ILE A 282 -7.64 -3.51 -10.80
C ILE A 282 -8.45 -4.82 -10.77
N GLN A 283 -8.37 -5.57 -9.67
CA GLN A 283 -9.05 -6.86 -9.53
C GLN A 283 -10.26 -6.75 -8.61
N GLU A 284 -11.28 -7.58 -8.82
CA GLU A 284 -12.50 -7.60 -7.97
C GLU A 284 -12.21 -7.93 -6.50
N ARG A 285 -11.11 -8.64 -6.23
CA ARG A 285 -10.66 -8.95 -4.88
C ARG A 285 -10.05 -7.75 -4.14
N ASP A 286 -9.69 -6.70 -4.88
CA ASP A 286 -8.98 -5.56 -4.32
C ASP A 286 -9.91 -4.72 -3.45
N LYS A 287 -9.30 -4.10 -2.45
CA LYS A 287 -9.95 -3.21 -1.50
C LYS A 287 -9.31 -1.84 -1.65
N LEU A 288 -10.06 -0.90 -2.21
CA LEU A 288 -9.56 0.43 -2.54
C LEU A 288 -9.85 1.41 -1.42
N ARG A 289 -9.00 2.41 -1.26
CA ARG A 289 -9.28 3.65 -0.51
C ARG A 289 -8.86 4.81 -1.38
N LEU A 290 -9.52 5.96 -1.27
CA LEU A 290 -8.90 7.18 -1.81
C LEU A 290 -7.60 7.42 -1.05
N ALA A 291 -6.66 8.15 -1.63
CA ALA A 291 -5.47 8.60 -0.94
C ALA A 291 -5.19 10.07 -1.22
N TYR A 292 -4.29 10.67 -0.45
CA TYR A 292 -3.86 12.04 -0.63
C TYR A 292 -2.36 12.19 -0.35
N GLY A 293 -1.71 13.16 -0.99
CA GLY A 293 -0.31 13.48 -0.74
C GLY A 293 -0.12 14.21 0.59
N ASP A 294 0.68 13.62 1.50
CA ASP A 294 1.07 14.28 2.75
C ASP A 294 2.53 14.77 2.66
N PRO A 295 2.77 16.10 2.60
CA PRO A 295 4.11 16.68 2.46
C PRO A 295 5.11 16.15 3.50
N ARG A 296 4.67 15.95 4.75
CA ARG A 296 5.54 15.46 5.82
C ARG A 296 5.97 14.03 5.56
N THR A 297 5.01 13.15 5.30
CA THR A 297 5.29 11.73 5.03
C THR A 297 6.18 11.60 3.80
N ILE A 298 5.86 12.29 2.70
CA ILE A 298 6.68 12.30 1.48
C ILE A 298 8.14 12.67 1.80
N LEU A 299 8.38 13.83 2.42
CA LEU A 299 9.74 14.30 2.69
C LEU A 299 10.48 13.41 3.70
N SER A 300 9.77 12.81 4.65
CA SER A 300 10.36 11.85 5.59
C SER A 300 10.86 10.58 4.88
N SER A 301 10.03 10.01 3.99
CA SER A 301 10.38 8.83 3.19
C SER A 301 11.53 9.12 2.23
N VAL A 302 11.53 10.29 1.58
CA VAL A 302 12.65 10.74 0.73
C VAL A 302 13.97 10.76 1.51
N ARG A 303 13.98 11.35 2.71
CA ARG A 303 15.21 11.41 3.54
C ARG A 303 15.67 10.02 3.99
N GLU A 304 14.74 9.12 4.32
CA GLU A 304 15.07 7.75 4.70
C GLU A 304 15.73 6.98 3.54
N VAL A 305 15.17 7.09 2.33
CA VAL A 305 15.75 6.47 1.14
C VAL A 305 17.09 7.11 0.79
N ALA A 306 17.21 8.44 0.85
CA ALA A 306 18.47 9.14 0.60
C ALA A 306 19.58 8.72 1.59
N ARG A 307 19.26 8.52 2.88
CA ARG A 307 20.21 7.94 3.86
C ARG A 307 20.64 6.52 3.50
N THR A 308 19.69 5.69 3.06
CA THR A 308 19.98 4.32 2.60
C THR A 308 20.91 4.35 1.38
N MET A 309 20.69 5.25 0.44
CA MET A 309 21.56 5.44 -0.72
C MET A 309 22.93 5.99 -0.35
N ALA A 310 23.03 6.89 0.64
CA ALA A 310 24.32 7.37 1.12
C ALA A 310 25.20 6.21 1.63
N ASN A 311 24.61 5.20 2.27
CA ASN A 311 25.33 3.99 2.68
C ASN A 311 25.79 3.15 1.47
N PHE A 312 25.02 3.15 0.38
CA PHE A 312 25.41 2.51 -0.89
C PHE A 312 26.57 3.24 -1.58
N ARG A 313 26.79 4.53 -1.29
CA ARG A 313 27.83 5.39 -1.93
C ARG A 313 27.78 5.34 -3.46
N PRO A 314 26.67 5.78 -4.07
CA PRO A 314 26.57 5.87 -5.52
C PRO A 314 27.56 6.88 -6.10
N GLU A 315 27.89 6.69 -7.36
CA GLU A 315 28.53 7.70 -8.20
C GLU A 315 27.50 8.50 -9.00
N THR A 316 26.29 7.97 -9.16
CA THR A 316 25.14 8.67 -9.75
C THR A 316 23.81 8.08 -9.28
N ILE A 317 22.75 8.87 -9.37
CA ILE A 317 21.39 8.48 -9.03
C ILE A 317 20.43 8.86 -10.18
N ALA A 318 19.72 7.88 -10.74
CA ALA A 318 18.62 8.14 -11.67
C ALA A 318 17.28 8.23 -10.94
N ILE A 319 16.42 9.17 -11.32
CA ILE A 319 15.12 9.44 -10.70
C ILE A 319 14.02 9.46 -11.77
N PHE A 320 13.03 8.58 -11.59
CA PHE A 320 11.82 8.53 -12.40
C PHE A 320 10.66 8.93 -11.50
N SER A 321 10.19 10.18 -11.61
CA SER A 321 9.16 10.73 -10.71
C SER A 321 7.84 10.90 -11.44
N CYS A 322 6.70 10.52 -10.84
CA CYS A 322 5.42 10.74 -11.50
C CYS A 322 5.13 12.23 -11.73
N ALA A 323 4.57 12.56 -12.90
CA ALA A 323 4.05 13.88 -13.19
C ALA A 323 2.95 14.31 -12.20
N GLY A 324 2.19 13.35 -11.63
CA GLY A 324 1.22 13.62 -10.56
C GLY A 324 1.86 14.21 -9.30
N ARG A 325 3.12 13.85 -8.99
CA ARG A 325 3.87 14.47 -7.88
C ARG A 325 4.28 15.90 -8.21
N ARG A 326 4.68 16.15 -9.47
CA ARG A 326 4.97 17.51 -9.94
C ARG A 326 3.72 18.39 -9.87
N ALA A 327 2.56 17.87 -10.26
CA ALA A 327 1.28 18.57 -10.14
C ALA A 327 0.97 18.92 -8.67
N PHE A 328 1.12 17.95 -7.76
CA PHE A 328 0.88 18.14 -6.33
C PHE A 328 1.77 19.22 -5.68
N TRP A 329 3.09 19.20 -5.94
CA TRP A 329 4.01 20.20 -5.37
C TRP A 329 3.99 21.54 -6.12
N GLY A 330 3.72 21.50 -7.42
CA GLY A 330 4.01 22.56 -8.36
C GLY A 330 5.50 22.75 -8.62
N ASP A 331 5.82 23.47 -9.70
CA ASP A 331 7.19 23.68 -10.21
C ASP A 331 8.15 24.36 -9.23
N LYS A 332 7.63 25.03 -8.20
CA LYS A 332 8.45 25.75 -7.22
C LYS A 332 8.88 24.91 -6.02
N ALA A 333 8.19 23.78 -5.77
CA ALA A 333 8.41 22.99 -4.56
C ALA A 333 8.81 21.54 -4.84
N VAL A 334 8.66 21.06 -6.07
CA VAL A 334 9.01 19.67 -6.44
C VAL A 334 10.49 19.35 -6.18
N ASP A 335 11.38 20.34 -6.30
CA ASP A 335 12.82 20.19 -6.03
C ASP A 335 13.11 19.74 -4.58
N LYS A 336 12.20 19.98 -3.63
CA LYS A 336 12.37 19.53 -2.23
C LYS A 336 12.46 18.01 -2.10
N GLU A 337 11.84 17.27 -3.02
CA GLU A 337 11.96 15.82 -3.07
C GLU A 337 13.26 15.34 -3.72
N LEU A 338 13.85 16.15 -4.60
CA LEU A 338 14.99 15.78 -5.43
C LEU A 338 16.34 16.14 -4.77
N GLN A 339 16.41 17.30 -4.12
CA GLN A 339 17.62 17.81 -3.47
C GLN A 339 18.28 16.84 -2.47
N PRO A 340 17.53 16.08 -1.64
CA PRO A 340 18.14 15.11 -0.72
C PRO A 340 18.99 14.04 -1.43
N PHE A 341 18.65 13.66 -2.67
CA PHE A 341 19.42 12.70 -3.45
C PHE A 341 20.65 13.33 -4.10
N GLU A 342 20.56 14.59 -4.56
CA GLU A 342 21.70 15.32 -5.13
C GLU A 342 22.83 15.52 -4.11
N LEU A 343 22.48 15.67 -2.83
CA LEU A 343 23.46 15.72 -1.74
C LEU A 343 24.22 14.40 -1.55
N VAL A 344 23.71 13.29 -2.10
CA VAL A 344 24.35 11.97 -2.04
C VAL A 344 25.25 11.74 -3.25
N ALA A 345 24.75 11.96 -4.45
CA ALA A 345 25.48 11.85 -5.71
C ALA A 345 24.76 12.62 -6.83
N PRO A 346 25.43 12.97 -7.95
CA PRO A 346 24.79 13.62 -9.07
C PRO A 346 23.54 12.88 -9.56
N THR A 347 22.43 13.62 -9.62
CA THR A 347 21.11 13.09 -9.97
C THR A 347 20.69 13.48 -11.38
N PHE A 348 20.01 12.56 -12.07
CA PHE A 348 19.35 12.83 -13.35
C PHE A 348 18.03 12.08 -13.46
N GLY A 349 17.23 12.40 -14.48
CA GLY A 349 16.04 11.64 -14.84
C GLY A 349 14.93 12.53 -15.34
N PHE A 350 13.68 12.16 -15.08
CA PHE A 350 12.54 12.90 -15.62
C PHE A 350 11.21 12.64 -14.91
N PHE A 351 10.21 13.45 -15.26
CA PHE A 351 8.83 13.29 -14.82
C PHE A 351 8.01 12.43 -15.79
N THR A 352 7.46 11.33 -15.29
CA THR A 352 6.94 10.20 -16.07
C THR A 352 5.41 10.10 -16.04
N SER A 353 4.83 9.34 -16.98
CA SER A 353 3.41 8.95 -16.99
C SER A 353 3.08 7.67 -16.18
N GLY A 354 4.10 7.04 -15.61
CA GLY A 354 3.99 5.84 -14.79
C GLY A 354 5.38 5.25 -14.52
N GLU A 355 5.61 4.77 -13.30
CA GLU A 355 6.93 4.34 -12.87
C GLU A 355 7.01 2.81 -12.79
N PHE A 356 8.12 2.22 -13.18
CA PHE A 356 8.31 0.77 -13.09
C PHE A 356 9.35 0.46 -12.03
N HIS A 357 9.05 -0.52 -11.18
CA HIS A 357 9.98 -0.99 -10.16
C HIS A 357 9.76 -2.46 -9.85
N ARG A 358 10.85 -3.20 -9.63
CA ARG A 358 10.82 -4.57 -9.14
C ARG A 358 10.97 -4.62 -7.62
N THR A 359 10.00 -5.24 -6.96
CA THR A 359 10.05 -5.55 -5.52
C THR A 359 9.94 -7.06 -5.32
N GLY A 360 11.02 -7.68 -4.85
CA GLY A 360 11.13 -9.14 -4.84
C GLY A 360 11.08 -9.70 -6.26
N ILE A 361 10.14 -10.58 -6.55
CA ILE A 361 9.94 -11.11 -7.91
C ILE A 361 9.00 -10.25 -8.75
N HIS A 362 8.22 -9.36 -8.13
CA HIS A 362 7.14 -8.64 -8.79
C HIS A 362 7.64 -7.34 -9.42
N VAL A 363 7.44 -7.19 -10.73
CA VAL A 363 7.56 -5.90 -11.41
C VAL A 363 6.18 -5.25 -11.38
N ILE A 364 6.12 -3.99 -10.97
CA ILE A 364 4.88 -3.24 -10.80
C ILE A 364 5.01 -1.92 -11.55
N GLN A 365 3.96 -1.59 -12.31
CA GLN A 365 3.71 -0.22 -12.74
C GLN A 365 3.07 0.53 -11.57
N HIS A 366 3.77 1.52 -11.04
CA HIS A 366 3.34 2.44 -10.02
C HIS A 366 2.78 3.73 -10.64
N ASN A 367 1.95 4.43 -9.88
CA ASN A 367 1.54 5.80 -10.15
C ASN A 367 1.80 6.67 -8.93
N VAL A 368 1.90 7.98 -9.13
CA VAL A 368 2.17 8.97 -8.07
C VAL A 368 3.34 8.55 -7.17
N THR A 369 4.32 7.88 -7.76
CA THR A 369 5.46 7.29 -7.09
C THR A 369 6.74 7.90 -7.67
N MET A 370 7.82 7.86 -6.90
CA MET A 370 9.15 8.17 -7.38
C MET A 370 10.00 6.91 -7.30
N VAL A 371 10.60 6.48 -8.40
CA VAL A 371 11.58 5.39 -8.45
C VAL A 371 12.98 5.99 -8.52
N ILE A 372 13.88 5.50 -7.67
CA ILE A 372 15.23 6.03 -7.49
C ILE A 372 16.23 4.90 -7.64
N VAL A 373 17.28 5.11 -8.44
CA VAL A 373 18.26 4.10 -8.82
C VAL A 373 19.66 4.63 -8.58
N ALA A 374 20.31 4.12 -7.54
CA ALA A 374 21.69 4.45 -7.19
C ALA A 374 22.64 3.50 -7.93
N MET A 375 23.67 4.02 -8.60
CA MET A 375 24.62 3.25 -9.40
C MET A 375 26.07 3.58 -9.03
N ARG A 376 26.97 2.59 -9.08
CA ARG A 376 28.43 2.79 -8.92
C ARG A 376 29.25 1.70 -9.59
N GLU A 377 30.51 2.00 -9.87
CA GLU A 377 31.54 1.04 -10.25
C GLU A 377 32.46 0.71 -9.07
N GLY A 378 32.71 -0.58 -8.87
CA GLY A 378 33.62 -1.11 -7.87
C GLY A 378 33.12 -0.98 -6.43
N LEU A 379 34.09 -1.04 -5.52
CA LEU A 379 33.84 -0.96 -4.08
C LEU A 379 33.40 0.47 -3.68
N PRO A 380 32.57 0.61 -2.63
CA PRO A 380 32.18 1.91 -2.10
C PRO A 380 33.42 2.79 -1.82
N LYS A 381 33.60 3.87 -2.56
CA LYS A 381 34.74 4.79 -2.40
C LYS A 381 34.68 5.45 -1.01
N ILE A 382 35.82 5.65 -0.36
CA ILE A 382 35.87 6.39 0.91
C ILE A 382 35.62 7.87 0.57
N SER A 383 34.52 8.41 1.06
CA SER A 383 34.08 9.79 0.86
C SER A 383 33.65 10.35 2.21
N ASP A 384 33.96 11.62 2.45
CA ASP A 384 33.39 12.40 3.55
C ASP A 384 31.92 12.69 3.23
N THR A 385 31.05 11.68 3.23
CA THR A 385 29.60 11.89 3.19
C THR A 385 29.16 12.09 4.64
N PRO A 386 28.98 13.32 5.15
CA PRO A 386 28.73 13.51 6.57
C PRO A 386 27.35 12.93 6.89
N SER A 387 27.29 12.11 7.94
CA SER A 387 26.03 11.66 8.56
C SER A 387 25.09 12.82 8.93
N ARG A 388 25.59 14.06 8.91
CA ARG A 388 24.89 15.32 9.19
C ARG A 388 24.11 15.92 8.02
N ILE A 389 24.20 15.38 6.80
CA ILE A 389 23.48 15.92 5.61
C ILE A 389 21.96 15.96 5.82
N PHE A 390 21.43 15.05 6.65
CA PHE A 390 20.00 14.90 6.89
C PHE A 390 19.57 15.30 8.32
N GLU A 391 20.33 16.17 9.00
CA GLU A 391 19.87 16.79 10.24
C GLU A 391 18.62 17.65 9.94
N ASP A 392 17.57 17.51 10.76
CA ASP A 392 16.27 18.14 10.53
C ASP A 392 16.37 19.66 10.41
N THR A 393 16.40 20.16 9.18
CA THR A 393 16.06 21.56 8.90
C THR A 393 14.54 21.73 8.85
N GLU A 394 13.81 21.28 9.88
CA GLU A 394 12.50 21.85 10.19
C GLU A 394 12.73 23.20 10.89
N LYS A 395 13.20 24.19 10.13
CA LYS A 395 13.32 25.58 10.58
C LYS A 395 12.44 26.54 9.75
N SER A 396 11.33 26.05 9.22
CA SER A 396 10.21 26.92 8.88
C SER A 396 9.07 26.64 9.86
N GLY A 397 8.80 27.57 10.77
CA GLY A 397 7.65 27.48 11.70
C GLY A 397 6.28 27.53 10.99
N GLU A 398 6.26 27.70 9.67
CA GLU A 398 5.03 27.70 8.87
C GLU A 398 4.62 26.29 8.46
N VAL A 399 3.56 25.79 9.09
CA VAL A 399 2.84 24.58 8.65
C VAL A 399 1.95 24.97 7.48
N SER A 400 2.10 24.30 6.33
CA SER A 400 1.25 24.58 5.15
C SER A 400 -0.23 24.22 5.41
N LEU A 401 -1.15 24.82 4.65
CA LEU A 401 -2.57 24.47 4.76
C LEU A 401 -2.81 22.97 4.54
N VAL A 402 -2.16 22.38 3.53
CA VAL A 402 -2.23 20.95 3.22
C VAL A 402 -1.82 20.11 4.44
N GLN A 403 -0.73 20.48 5.11
CA GLN A 403 -0.21 19.76 6.27
C GLN A 403 -1.13 19.90 7.50
N ARG A 404 -1.74 21.08 7.70
CA ARG A 404 -2.76 21.27 8.75
C ARG A 404 -4.02 20.44 8.48
N LEU A 405 -4.50 20.44 7.23
CA LEU A 405 -5.66 19.64 6.83
C LEU A 405 -5.38 18.14 6.95
N SER A 406 -4.20 17.68 6.54
CA SER A 406 -3.74 16.29 6.73
C SER A 406 -3.77 15.90 8.21
N THR A 407 -3.18 16.72 9.08
CA THR A 407 -3.17 16.46 10.53
C THR A 407 -4.59 16.42 11.11
N PHE A 408 -5.46 17.33 10.65
CA PHE A 408 -6.88 17.35 11.06
C PHE A 408 -7.64 16.10 10.59
N ILE A 409 -7.42 15.66 9.35
CA ILE A 409 -8.03 14.46 8.79
C ILE A 409 -7.59 13.22 9.57
N ASP A 410 -6.30 13.12 9.89
CA ASP A 410 -5.74 11.99 10.66
C ASP A 410 -6.39 11.95 12.05
N ALA A 411 -6.41 13.08 12.77
CA ALA A 411 -7.04 13.19 14.09
C ALA A 411 -8.55 12.90 14.06
N ALA A 412 -9.29 13.46 13.10
CA ALA A 412 -10.73 13.22 12.95
C ALA A 412 -11.04 11.76 12.60
N THR A 413 -10.16 11.09 11.84
CA THR A 413 -10.29 9.67 11.51
C THR A 413 -10.04 8.79 12.74
N GLU A 414 -9.05 9.12 13.56
CA GLU A 414 -8.79 8.44 14.84
C GLU A 414 -9.96 8.59 15.81
N ASP A 415 -10.47 9.81 15.99
CA ASP A 415 -11.64 10.10 16.83
C ASP A 415 -12.88 9.30 16.36
N LEU A 416 -13.11 9.23 15.05
CA LEU A 416 -14.21 8.46 14.47
C LEU A 416 -14.04 6.96 14.71
N ASN A 417 -12.83 6.43 14.54
CA ASN A 417 -12.54 5.02 14.78
C ASN A 417 -12.74 4.66 16.25
N GLU A 418 -12.30 5.53 17.17
CA GLU A 418 -12.48 5.35 18.60
C GLU A 418 -13.97 5.42 18.98
N ALA A 419 -14.71 6.40 18.47
CA ALA A 419 -16.15 6.50 18.68
C ALA A 419 -16.88 5.24 18.16
N ASN A 420 -16.53 4.74 16.97
CA ASN A 420 -17.09 3.50 16.42
C ASN A 420 -16.74 2.28 17.28
N ARG A 421 -15.52 2.20 17.80
CA ARG A 421 -15.09 1.12 18.70
C ARG A 421 -15.91 1.13 20.00
N LEU A 422 -16.10 2.31 20.60
CA LEU A 422 -16.91 2.47 21.81
C LEU A 422 -18.39 2.16 21.55
N LEU A 423 -18.96 2.62 20.44
CA LEU A 423 -20.32 2.28 20.03
C LEU A 423 -20.50 0.78 19.82
N HIS A 424 -19.55 0.12 19.15
CA HIS A 424 -19.58 -1.32 18.96
C HIS A 424 -19.48 -2.06 20.29
N GLN A 425 -18.59 -1.64 21.19
CA GLN A 425 -18.49 -2.23 22.53
C GLN A 425 -19.78 -2.05 23.32
N ALA A 426 -20.37 -0.85 23.33
CA ALA A 426 -21.65 -0.58 23.99
C ALA A 426 -22.81 -1.40 23.39
N ALA A 427 -22.78 -1.65 22.07
CA ALA A 427 -23.79 -2.45 21.38
C ALA A 427 -23.73 -3.94 21.73
N ILE A 428 -22.56 -4.48 22.09
CA ILE A 428 -22.40 -5.93 22.35
C ILE A 428 -22.16 -6.30 23.81
N THR A 429 -21.85 -5.34 24.68
CA THR A 429 -21.54 -5.58 26.10
C THR A 429 -22.62 -5.06 27.03
N ASP A 430 -22.74 -5.68 28.21
CA ASP A 430 -23.54 -5.18 29.32
C ASP A 430 -22.75 -4.14 30.11
N ALA A 431 -23.31 -2.95 30.27
CA ALA A 431 -22.61 -1.79 30.84
C ALA A 431 -22.16 -1.98 32.30
N LEU A 432 -22.81 -2.86 33.08
CA LEU A 432 -22.45 -3.10 34.47
C LEU A 432 -21.35 -4.17 34.59
N THR A 433 -21.50 -5.27 33.86
CA THR A 433 -20.67 -6.47 34.05
C THR A 433 -19.51 -6.59 33.08
N GLY A 434 -19.55 -5.86 31.95
CA GLY A 434 -18.56 -5.97 30.87
C GLY A 434 -18.58 -7.32 30.14
N LEU A 435 -19.52 -8.21 30.44
CA LEU A 435 -19.79 -9.42 29.64
C LEU A 435 -20.59 -9.06 28.38
N LYS A 436 -20.81 -10.03 27.49
CA LYS A 436 -21.72 -9.84 26.36
C LYS A 436 -23.13 -9.50 26.88
N ASN A 437 -23.85 -8.62 26.20
CA ASN A 437 -25.26 -8.39 26.52
C ASN A 437 -26.15 -9.51 25.96
N ARG A 438 -27.42 -9.51 26.33
CA ARG A 438 -28.41 -10.50 25.87
C ARG A 438 -28.47 -10.60 24.34
N GLY A 439 -28.53 -9.47 23.65
CA GLY A 439 -28.66 -9.44 22.18
C GLY A 439 -27.49 -10.11 21.48
N GLU A 440 -26.26 -9.76 21.87
CA GLU A 440 -25.06 -10.39 21.31
C GLU A 440 -24.96 -11.88 21.69
N THR A 441 -25.34 -12.24 22.91
CA THR A 441 -25.32 -13.65 23.36
C THR A 441 -26.30 -14.49 22.53
N GLN A 442 -27.51 -13.98 22.29
CA GLN A 442 -28.52 -14.65 21.47
C GLN A 442 -28.06 -14.79 20.01
N ARG A 443 -27.43 -13.75 19.44
CA ARG A 443 -26.86 -13.80 18.08
C ARG A 443 -25.85 -14.95 17.93
N ILE A 444 -24.94 -15.08 18.90
CA ILE A 444 -23.92 -16.15 18.91
C ILE A 444 -24.55 -17.53 19.01
N ILE A 445 -25.56 -17.70 19.88
CA ILE A 445 -26.27 -18.97 20.01
C ILE A 445 -26.93 -19.35 18.68
N GLY A 446 -27.57 -18.40 18.00
CA GLY A 446 -28.17 -18.61 16.68
C GLY A 446 -27.14 -19.09 15.64
N GLU A 447 -26.02 -18.36 15.50
CA GLU A 447 -24.95 -18.70 14.54
C GLU A 447 -24.32 -20.08 14.80
N LEU A 448 -24.20 -20.47 16.07
CA LEU A 448 -23.63 -21.76 16.45
C LEU A 448 -24.62 -22.91 16.31
N ALA A 449 -25.91 -22.68 16.58
CA ALA A 449 -26.97 -23.67 16.44
C ALA A 449 -27.20 -24.08 14.97
N GLU A 450 -26.94 -23.18 14.01
CA GLU A 450 -27.04 -23.48 12.58
C GLU A 450 -25.92 -24.39 12.06
N ARG A 451 -24.83 -24.57 12.82
CA ARG A 451 -23.72 -25.45 12.41
C ARG A 451 -24.17 -26.90 12.48
N ARG A 452 -24.12 -27.60 11.34
CA ARG A 452 -24.50 -29.02 11.25
C ARG A 452 -23.47 -29.97 11.87
N ASP A 453 -22.22 -29.54 11.95
CA ASP A 453 -21.09 -30.35 12.39
C ASP A 453 -20.46 -29.71 13.65
N GLY A 454 -21.02 -30.00 14.83
CA GLY A 454 -20.49 -29.50 16.11
C GLY A 454 -21.44 -29.74 17.29
N THR A 455 -20.89 -29.80 18.51
CA THR A 455 -21.69 -29.93 19.75
C THR A 455 -21.76 -28.59 20.46
N LEU A 456 -22.94 -28.01 20.62
CA LEU A 456 -23.13 -26.76 21.38
C LEU A 456 -23.77 -27.06 22.73
N SER A 457 -23.18 -26.56 23.82
CA SER A 457 -23.80 -26.59 25.16
C SER A 457 -24.00 -25.19 25.72
N LEU A 458 -25.13 -24.97 26.39
CA LEU A 458 -25.46 -23.74 27.09
C LEU A 458 -25.56 -24.00 28.59
N LEU A 459 -25.13 -23.02 29.38
CA LEU A 459 -25.40 -22.95 30.81
C LEU A 459 -26.17 -21.67 31.10
N MET A 460 -27.34 -21.77 31.73
CA MET A 460 -28.08 -20.64 32.25
C MET A 460 -27.85 -20.57 33.76
N LEU A 461 -27.39 -19.43 34.27
CA LEU A 461 -27.02 -19.21 35.66
C LEU A 461 -27.89 -18.09 36.23
N ASP A 462 -28.32 -18.24 37.48
CA ASP A 462 -29.07 -17.20 38.19
C ASP A 462 -28.69 -17.16 39.67
N LEU A 463 -28.52 -15.94 40.20
CA LEU A 463 -28.14 -15.70 41.58
C LEU A 463 -29.30 -15.96 42.55
N ASP A 464 -29.08 -16.89 43.49
CA ASP A 464 -30.12 -17.32 44.40
C ASP A 464 -30.49 -16.24 45.42
N ASN A 465 -31.76 -15.84 45.43
CA ASN A 465 -32.30 -14.82 46.36
C ASN A 465 -31.67 -13.42 46.18
N PHE A 466 -31.18 -13.08 44.99
CA PHE A 466 -30.52 -11.79 44.73
C PHE A 466 -31.39 -10.57 45.09
N LYS A 467 -32.72 -10.66 44.90
CA LYS A 467 -33.66 -9.63 45.38
C LYS A 467 -33.49 -9.30 46.87
N LYS A 468 -33.24 -10.29 47.74
CA LYS A 468 -33.00 -10.04 49.18
C LYS A 468 -31.72 -9.25 49.42
N VAL A 469 -30.69 -9.44 48.60
CA VAL A 469 -29.44 -8.67 48.67
C VAL A 469 -29.72 -7.21 48.35
N ASN A 470 -30.46 -6.95 47.27
CA ASN A 470 -30.87 -5.59 46.90
C ASN A 470 -31.75 -4.93 47.97
N ASP A 471 -32.74 -5.65 48.49
CA ASP A 471 -33.68 -5.14 49.49
C ASP A 471 -32.97 -4.81 50.82
N GLN A 472 -31.98 -5.61 51.23
CA GLN A 472 -31.29 -5.45 52.51
C GLN A 472 -30.10 -4.48 52.47
N PHE A 473 -29.35 -4.46 51.36
CA PHE A 473 -28.07 -3.74 51.28
C PHE A 473 -28.03 -2.64 50.23
N GLY A 474 -29.09 -2.52 49.42
CA GLY A 474 -29.21 -1.57 48.32
C GLY A 474 -28.56 -2.04 47.02
N HIS A 475 -28.99 -1.45 45.90
CA HIS A 475 -28.55 -1.81 44.55
C HIS A 475 -27.04 -1.75 44.35
N VAL A 476 -26.34 -0.81 44.99
CA VAL A 476 -24.86 -0.69 44.90
C VAL A 476 -24.16 -1.97 45.37
N ILE A 477 -24.68 -2.65 46.39
CA ILE A 477 -24.12 -3.92 46.87
C ILE A 477 -24.52 -5.07 45.96
N GLY A 478 -25.75 -5.07 45.43
CA GLY A 478 -26.16 -6.04 44.41
C GLY A 478 -25.29 -5.96 43.15
N ASP A 479 -25.00 -4.76 42.68
CA ASP A 479 -24.13 -4.49 41.53
C ASP A 479 -22.72 -5.08 41.74
N LYS A 480 -22.15 -4.95 42.94
CA LYS A 480 -20.87 -5.60 43.29
C LYS A 480 -20.92 -7.13 43.18
N VAL A 481 -22.05 -7.74 43.54
CA VAL A 481 -22.24 -9.20 43.42
C VAL A 481 -22.34 -9.62 41.95
N LEU A 482 -23.07 -8.86 41.12
CA LEU A 482 -23.18 -9.09 39.68
C LEU A 482 -21.82 -8.97 38.98
N VAL A 483 -21.06 -7.93 39.32
CA VAL A 483 -19.69 -7.72 38.80
C VAL A 483 -18.78 -8.86 39.23
N GLY A 484 -18.83 -9.31 40.49
CA GLY A 484 -18.00 -10.43 40.92
C GLY A 484 -18.36 -11.77 40.27
N LEU A 485 -19.63 -12.02 39.95
CA LEU A 485 -20.01 -13.18 39.14
C LEU A 485 -19.44 -13.06 37.73
N ALA A 486 -19.53 -11.88 37.12
CA ALA A 486 -18.98 -11.63 35.81
C ALA A 486 -17.47 -11.84 35.74
N ASP A 487 -16.73 -11.33 36.73
CA ASP A 487 -15.29 -11.50 36.84
C ASP A 487 -14.91 -12.99 37.04
N HIS A 488 -15.68 -13.71 37.86
CA HIS A 488 -15.51 -15.14 38.06
C HIS A 488 -15.69 -15.93 36.76
N LEU A 489 -16.76 -15.65 36.01
CA LEU A 489 -17.01 -16.27 34.70
C LEU A 489 -15.88 -15.96 33.71
N ARG A 490 -15.41 -14.71 33.65
CA ARG A 490 -14.31 -14.29 32.77
C ARG A 490 -13.02 -15.04 33.09
N ASN A 491 -12.67 -15.16 34.36
CA ASN A 491 -11.47 -15.88 34.80
C ASN A 491 -11.57 -17.37 34.45
N MET A 492 -12.72 -17.99 34.70
CA MET A 492 -12.96 -19.39 34.40
C MET A 492 -12.86 -19.69 32.89
N LEU A 493 -13.43 -18.81 32.06
CA LEU A 493 -13.39 -18.97 30.60
C LEU A 493 -12.03 -18.71 29.98
N SER A 494 -11.17 -17.88 30.60
CA SER A 494 -9.82 -17.63 30.08
C SER A 494 -8.94 -18.90 29.98
N THR A 495 -9.29 -19.94 30.75
CA THR A 495 -8.61 -21.25 30.76
C THR A 495 -9.25 -22.29 29.82
N LYS A 496 -10.30 -21.91 29.07
CA LYS A 496 -11.04 -22.77 28.15
C LYS A 496 -10.77 -22.41 26.69
N ASN A 497 -11.37 -23.16 25.77
CA ASN A 497 -11.35 -22.87 24.33
C ASN A 497 -11.76 -21.41 24.08
N SER A 498 -11.00 -20.69 23.24
CA SER A 498 -11.23 -19.29 22.89
C SER A 498 -12.62 -19.00 22.30
N ALA A 499 -13.35 -20.03 21.85
CA ALA A 499 -14.71 -19.90 21.36
C ALA A 499 -15.79 -19.84 22.46
N CYS A 500 -15.48 -20.22 23.71
CA CYS A 500 -16.45 -20.15 24.81
C CYS A 500 -16.65 -18.68 25.26
N SER A 501 -17.89 -18.30 25.58
CA SER A 501 -18.20 -16.93 25.99
C SER A 501 -19.30 -16.87 27.06
N ALA A 502 -19.36 -15.76 27.81
CA ALA A 502 -20.42 -15.49 28.78
C ALA A 502 -21.09 -14.15 28.49
N GLY A 503 -22.38 -14.08 28.78
CA GLY A 503 -23.17 -12.86 28.68
C GLY A 503 -24.18 -12.72 29.82
N ARG A 504 -24.60 -11.48 30.09
CA ARG A 504 -25.69 -11.19 31.03
C ARG A 504 -27.02 -11.29 30.27
N TRP A 505 -27.84 -12.26 30.65
CA TRP A 505 -29.09 -12.59 29.97
C TRP A 505 -30.23 -11.66 30.40
N GLY A 506 -30.27 -11.27 31.67
CA GLY A 506 -31.22 -10.27 32.18
C GLY A 506 -31.16 -10.15 33.70
N GLY A 507 -31.13 -8.93 34.25
CA GLY A 507 -31.15 -8.73 35.70
C GLY A 507 -30.03 -9.47 36.45
N GLU A 508 -30.38 -10.59 37.08
CA GLU A 508 -29.49 -11.49 37.84
C GLU A 508 -29.11 -12.80 37.09
N GLU A 509 -29.53 -12.93 35.83
CA GLU A 509 -29.34 -14.08 34.96
C GLU A 509 -28.14 -13.90 34.01
N PHE A 510 -27.38 -14.97 33.85
CA PHE A 510 -26.21 -15.06 32.98
C PHE A 510 -26.31 -16.31 32.11
N MET A 511 -25.74 -16.23 30.90
CA MET A 511 -25.67 -17.34 29.97
C MET A 511 -24.21 -17.59 29.59
N VAL A 512 -23.78 -18.85 29.62
CA VAL A 512 -22.48 -19.28 29.11
C VAL A 512 -22.70 -20.15 27.88
N VAL A 513 -22.02 -19.80 26.79
CA VAL A 513 -22.07 -20.48 25.50
C VAL A 513 -20.78 -21.27 25.32
N MET A 514 -20.90 -22.58 25.14
CA MET A 514 -19.77 -23.52 25.02
C MET A 514 -19.85 -24.30 23.71
N PRO A 515 -19.23 -23.78 22.62
CA PRO A 515 -19.07 -24.53 21.37
C PRO A 515 -18.18 -25.74 21.57
N ASP A 516 -18.37 -26.76 20.74
CA ASP A 516 -17.64 -28.02 20.72
C ASP A 516 -17.50 -28.68 22.10
N THR A 517 -18.54 -28.57 22.92
CA THR A 517 -18.58 -29.09 24.29
C THR A 517 -19.80 -29.98 24.48
N ASP A 518 -19.57 -31.22 24.90
CA ASP A 518 -20.62 -32.17 25.25
C ASP A 518 -21.29 -31.86 26.60
N LEU A 519 -22.44 -32.50 26.86
CA LEU A 519 -23.23 -32.27 28.06
C LEU A 519 -22.46 -32.56 29.35
N ASP A 520 -21.69 -33.65 29.40
CA ASP A 520 -20.95 -34.07 30.61
C ASP A 520 -19.86 -33.07 30.97
N SER A 521 -19.11 -32.60 29.97
CA SER A 521 -18.08 -31.56 30.14
C SER A 521 -18.70 -30.23 30.55
N ALA A 522 -19.85 -29.87 29.98
CA ALA A 522 -20.59 -28.67 30.35
C ALA A 522 -21.12 -28.74 31.80
N LEU A 523 -21.64 -29.89 32.23
CA LEU A 523 -22.09 -30.13 33.61
C LEU A 523 -20.93 -30.03 34.61
N ALA A 524 -19.79 -30.65 34.31
CA ALA A 524 -18.60 -30.56 35.16
C ALA A 524 -18.10 -29.11 35.30
N PHE A 525 -18.15 -28.35 34.20
CA PHE A 525 -17.77 -26.94 34.23
C PHE A 525 -18.77 -26.08 35.01
N ALA A 526 -20.08 -26.30 34.83
CA ALA A 526 -21.15 -25.64 35.58
C ALA A 526 -20.98 -25.86 37.10
N GLU A 527 -20.70 -27.11 37.51
CA GLU A 527 -20.53 -27.45 38.92
C GLU A 527 -19.28 -26.78 39.50
N LYS A 528 -18.21 -26.69 38.72
CA LYS A 528 -17.00 -25.96 39.12
C LYS A 528 -17.28 -24.46 39.31
N ILE A 529 -17.95 -23.82 38.35
CA ILE A 529 -18.34 -22.40 38.45
C ILE A 529 -19.15 -22.17 39.74
N ARG A 530 -20.20 -22.98 39.95
CA ARG A 530 -21.09 -22.88 41.10
C ARG A 530 -20.34 -23.03 42.43
N ALA A 531 -19.53 -24.08 42.56
CA ALA A 531 -18.81 -24.40 43.79
C ALA A 531 -17.76 -23.35 44.14
N GLU A 532 -17.06 -22.79 43.15
CA GLU A 532 -16.08 -21.73 43.37
C GLU A 532 -16.74 -20.39 43.71
N PHE A 533 -17.83 -20.02 43.01
CA PHE A 533 -18.55 -18.78 43.30
C PHE A 533 -19.14 -18.76 44.72
N ALA A 534 -19.66 -19.89 45.19
CA ALA A 534 -20.18 -20.03 46.56
C ALA A 534 -19.15 -19.75 47.66
N ARG A 535 -17.85 -19.73 47.33
CA ARG A 535 -16.76 -19.42 48.25
C ARG A 535 -16.32 -17.95 48.20
N ILE A 536 -16.76 -17.19 47.20
CA ILE A 536 -16.46 -15.76 47.07
C ILE A 536 -17.19 -15.00 48.16
N LYS A 537 -16.44 -14.21 48.95
CA LYS A 537 -16.99 -13.36 50.01
C LYS A 537 -17.18 -11.95 49.48
N PHE A 538 -18.43 -11.53 49.38
CA PHE A 538 -18.80 -10.17 49.05
C PHE A 538 -18.89 -9.30 50.30
N GLU A 539 -18.39 -8.08 50.21
CA GLU A 539 -18.47 -7.09 51.28
C GLU A 539 -19.94 -6.85 51.65
N ARG A 540 -20.30 -6.99 52.94
CA ARG A 540 -21.66 -6.91 53.52
C ARG A 540 -22.65 -8.00 53.08
N ALA A 541 -22.59 -8.48 51.84
CA ALA A 541 -23.47 -9.54 51.33
C ALA A 541 -23.00 -10.97 51.70
N GLY A 542 -21.75 -11.16 52.13
CA GLY A 542 -21.25 -12.48 52.50
C GLY A 542 -21.09 -13.42 51.29
N CYS A 543 -21.22 -14.73 51.51
CA CYS A 543 -21.19 -15.71 50.42
C CYS A 543 -22.55 -15.78 49.73
N GLN A 544 -22.54 -15.78 48.40
CA GLN A 544 -23.75 -15.87 47.56
C GLN A 544 -23.72 -17.19 46.77
N THR A 545 -24.90 -17.72 46.43
CA THR A 545 -25.01 -18.97 45.65
C THR A 545 -25.72 -18.71 44.33
N MET A 546 -25.60 -19.66 43.41
CA MET A 546 -26.32 -19.63 42.14
C MET A 546 -26.91 -20.99 41.83
N SER A 547 -28.02 -20.99 41.11
CA SER A 547 -28.56 -22.19 40.46
C SER A 547 -28.14 -22.19 39.00
N VAL A 548 -27.89 -23.37 38.43
CA VAL A 548 -27.42 -23.50 37.03
C VAL A 548 -28.22 -24.57 36.29
N GLY A 549 -28.77 -24.21 35.13
CA GLY A 549 -29.31 -25.13 34.14
C GLY A 549 -28.28 -25.40 33.04
N VAL A 550 -28.21 -26.63 32.53
CA VAL A 550 -27.28 -27.02 31.46
C VAL A 550 -28.02 -27.80 30.38
N ALA A 551 -27.86 -27.42 29.12
CA ALA A 551 -28.44 -28.16 27.99
C ALA A 551 -27.46 -28.21 26.81
N GLN A 552 -27.33 -29.39 26.19
CA GLN A 552 -26.59 -29.59 24.95
C GLN A 552 -27.56 -29.68 23.77
N ILE A 553 -27.29 -28.97 22.67
CA ILE A 553 -28.09 -28.97 21.45
C ILE A 553 -28.35 -30.40 20.92
N ARG A 554 -29.58 -30.66 20.52
CA ARG A 554 -30.00 -31.94 19.92
C ARG A 554 -30.04 -31.80 18.38
N SER A 555 -29.91 -32.93 17.69
CA SER A 555 -30.01 -32.95 16.23
C SER A 555 -31.36 -32.40 15.77
N GLY A 556 -31.34 -31.36 14.94
CA GLY A 556 -32.54 -30.69 14.41
C GLY A 556 -33.24 -29.74 15.38
N GLU A 557 -32.66 -29.47 16.55
CA GLU A 557 -33.14 -28.46 17.50
C GLU A 557 -32.62 -27.07 17.08
N ASP A 558 -33.49 -26.06 17.14
CA ASP A 558 -33.10 -24.67 16.90
C ASP A 558 -32.62 -23.96 18.18
N ALA A 559 -32.10 -22.74 18.01
CA ALA A 559 -31.57 -21.94 19.11
C ALA A 559 -32.61 -21.62 20.19
N ASP A 560 -33.86 -21.36 19.79
CA ASP A 560 -34.93 -20.98 20.72
C ASP A 560 -35.36 -22.18 21.58
N ALA A 561 -35.51 -23.36 20.97
CA ALA A 561 -35.81 -24.60 21.69
C ALA A 561 -34.70 -24.97 22.70
N LEU A 562 -33.43 -24.79 22.31
CA LEU A 562 -32.30 -24.99 23.22
C LEU A 562 -32.31 -24.00 24.39
N CYS A 563 -32.63 -22.72 24.14
CA CYS A 563 -32.74 -21.69 25.17
C CYS A 563 -33.89 -21.99 26.16
N ILE A 564 -35.03 -22.49 25.68
CA ILE A 564 -36.14 -22.91 26.55
C ILE A 564 -35.69 -24.08 27.45
N ARG A 565 -34.99 -25.06 26.89
CA ARG A 565 -34.58 -26.25 27.65
C ARG A 565 -33.54 -25.95 28.73
N VAL A 566 -32.59 -25.05 28.48
CA VAL A 566 -31.63 -24.63 29.52
C VAL A 566 -32.31 -23.81 30.62
N ASP A 567 -33.35 -23.03 30.29
CA ASP A 567 -34.15 -22.29 31.27
C ASP A 567 -34.99 -23.24 32.15
N ASP A 568 -35.65 -24.24 31.55
CA ASP A 568 -36.38 -25.29 32.27
C ASP A 568 -35.47 -26.03 33.26
N ALA A 569 -34.23 -26.34 32.84
CA ALA A 569 -33.22 -26.94 33.70
C ALA A 569 -32.84 -26.03 34.88
N LEU A 570 -32.64 -24.73 34.63
CA LEU A 570 -32.38 -23.75 35.69
C LEU A 570 -33.55 -23.67 36.67
N TYR A 571 -34.78 -23.64 36.16
CA TYR A 571 -35.98 -23.62 36.97
C TYR A 571 -36.09 -24.88 37.85
N ALA A 572 -35.76 -26.05 37.32
CA ALA A 572 -35.66 -27.28 38.09
C ALA A 572 -34.60 -27.21 39.19
N ALA A 573 -33.43 -26.61 38.93
CA ALA A 573 -32.39 -26.39 39.92
C ALA A 573 -32.86 -25.48 41.08
N LYS A 574 -33.59 -24.40 40.77
CA LYS A 574 -34.15 -23.50 41.78
C LYS A 574 -35.20 -24.19 42.66
N ARG A 575 -36.08 -25.02 42.09
CA ARG A 575 -37.14 -25.73 42.84
C ARG A 575 -36.63 -26.87 43.70
N SER A 576 -35.50 -27.47 43.33
CA SER A 576 -34.91 -28.60 44.05
C SER A 576 -34.03 -28.20 45.23
N GLY A 577 -34.12 -26.93 45.68
CA GLY A 577 -33.40 -26.44 46.86
C GLY A 577 -32.32 -25.40 46.58
N LYS A 578 -32.20 -24.91 45.32
CA LYS A 578 -31.21 -23.91 44.89
C LYS A 578 -29.76 -24.40 45.01
N ASN A 579 -28.77 -23.55 44.72
CA ASN A 579 -27.34 -23.85 44.79
C ASN A 579 -26.94 -25.20 44.19
N GLN A 580 -27.47 -25.52 43.00
CA GLN A 580 -27.21 -26.80 42.33
C GLN A 580 -27.24 -26.66 40.81
N VAL A 581 -26.72 -27.70 40.15
CA VAL A 581 -26.72 -27.84 38.69
C VAL A 581 -27.75 -28.88 38.27
N LYS A 582 -28.53 -28.60 37.23
CA LYS A 582 -29.45 -29.57 36.59
C LYS A 582 -29.24 -29.61 35.08
N ALA A 583 -29.40 -30.79 34.50
CA ALA A 583 -29.40 -31.00 33.05
C ALA A 583 -30.84 -30.89 32.49
N GLY A 584 -30.98 -30.40 31.25
CA GLY A 584 -32.23 -30.23 30.51
C GLY A 584 -32.41 -31.14 29.31
#